data_AF-A0A935M564-F1
#
_entry.id   AF-A0A935M564-F1
#
_cell.length_a   1.000
_cell.length_b   1.000
_cell.length_c   1.000
_cell.angle_alpha   90.00
_cell.angle_beta   90.00
_cell.angle_gamma   90.00
#
_symmetry.space_group_name_H-M   'P 1'
#
loop_
_entity.id
_entity.type
_entity.pdbx_description
1 polymer ?
#
loop_
_entity_poly.entity_id
_entity_poly.type
_entity_poly.pdbx_seq_one_letter_code
_entity_poly.pdbx_strand_id
1 'polypeptide(L)' 'MNGDPANIVLIRHDDGSYAYYYHLMRKSVLVKLGEYVLQGKEIGYVGSSGSSTDAHLHFEPGYFVN' A
#
# COMPACT_ATOMS: atom_id res chain seq x y z
N MET A 1 -17.20 10.32 -0.58
CA MET A 1 -16.10 10.76 0.30
C MET A 1 -16.53 10.50 1.75
N ASN A 2 -16.50 9.24 2.16
CA ASN A 2 -16.79 8.87 3.55
C ASN A 2 -15.44 8.64 4.21
N GLY A 3 -15.20 9.23 5.38
CA GLY A 3 -13.94 9.23 6.13
C GLY A 3 -13.47 7.85 6.63
N ASP A 4 -13.77 6.78 5.89
CA ASP A 4 -13.20 5.47 6.10
C ASP A 4 -11.70 5.49 5.79
N PRO A 5 -10.85 4.87 6.63
CA PRO A 5 -9.44 4.75 6.33
C PRO A 5 -9.23 3.83 5.11
N ALA A 6 -8.24 4.18 4.28
CA ALA A 6 -7.76 3.28 3.24
C ALA A 6 -7.04 2.08 3.87
N ASN A 7 -7.16 0.90 3.25
CA ASN A 7 -6.28 -0.23 3.53
C ASN A 7 -5.01 -0.06 2.69
N ILE A 8 -3.85 -0.08 3.34
CA ILE A 8 -2.59 0.37 2.75
C ILE A 8 -1.47 -0.63 3.08
N VAL A 9 -0.54 -0.80 2.14
CA VAL A 9 0.79 -1.36 2.42
C VAL A 9 1.84 -0.29 2.16
N LEU A 10 2.80 -0.13 3.07
CA LEU A 10 3.99 0.71 2.90
C LEU A 10 5.21 -0.20 2.81
N ILE A 11 6.01 -0.04 1.76
CA ILE A 11 7.30 -0.72 1.61
C ILE A 11 8.39 0.34 1.66
N ARG A 12 9.38 0.14 2.54
CA ARG A 12 10.66 0.84 2.49
C ARG A 12 11.65 0.00 1.70
N HIS A 13 12.37 0.63 0.79
CA HIS A 13 13.41 0.01 -0.01
C HIS A 13 14.80 0.29 0.59
N ASP A 14 15.77 -0.54 0.22
CA ASP A 14 17.14 -0.48 0.77
C ASP A 14 17.90 0.80 0.35
N ASP A 15 17.48 1.44 -0.74
CA ASP A 15 18.02 2.71 -1.23
C ASP A 15 17.47 3.95 -0.49
N GLY A 16 16.62 3.74 0.53
CA GLY A 16 16.00 4.80 1.31
C GLY A 16 14.72 5.37 0.70
N SER A 17 14.32 4.91 -0.49
CA SER A 17 12.99 5.20 -1.02
C SER A 17 11.92 4.41 -0.28
N TYR A 18 10.66 4.83 -0.43
CA TYR A 18 9.51 4.07 -0.02
C TYR A 18 8.40 4.18 -1.06
N ALA A 19 7.43 3.28 -0.97
CA ALA A 19 6.20 3.37 -1.72
C ALA A 19 4.99 2.96 -0.87
N TYR A 20 3.94 3.78 -0.93
CA TYR A 20 2.62 3.41 -0.45
C TYR A 20 1.77 2.81 -1.57
N TYR A 21 1.02 1.78 -1.21
CA TYR A 21 0.05 1.07 -2.05
C TYR A 21 -1.33 1.22 -1.41
N TYR A 22 -2.11 2.21 -1.88
CA TYR A 22 -3.40 2.59 -1.32
C TYR A 22 -4.58 1.84 -1.96
N HIS A 23 -5.76 2.05 -1.38
CA HIS A 23 -7.06 1.54 -1.86
C HIS A 23 -7.16 0.02 -1.94
N LEU A 24 -6.30 -0.72 -1.25
CA LEU A 24 -6.34 -2.18 -1.25
C LEU A 24 -7.71 -2.69 -0.75
N MET A 25 -8.17 -3.83 -1.26
CA MET A 25 -9.39 -4.46 -0.77
C MET A 25 -9.31 -4.71 0.75
N ARG A 26 -10.40 -4.55 1.49
CA ARG A 26 -10.38 -4.84 2.93
C ARG A 26 -10.05 -6.32 3.17
N LYS A 27 -9.19 -6.61 4.15
CA LYS A 27 -8.71 -7.97 4.47
C LYS A 27 -7.93 -8.66 3.34
N SER A 28 -7.39 -7.91 2.39
CA SER A 28 -6.58 -8.47 1.28
C SER A 28 -5.07 -8.38 1.47
N VAL A 29 -4.58 -7.76 2.54
CA VAL A 29 -3.13 -7.63 2.79
C VAL A 29 -2.54 -9.00 3.11
N LEU A 30 -1.50 -9.37 2.36
CA LEU A 30 -0.86 -10.70 2.42
C LEU A 30 0.47 -10.69 3.18
N VAL A 31 0.88 -9.54 3.68
CA VAL A 31 2.15 -9.32 4.38
C VAL A 31 1.92 -8.80 5.80
N LYS A 32 2.93 -8.93 6.65
CA LYS A 32 2.91 -8.42 8.03
C LYS A 32 3.86 -7.25 8.20
N LEU A 33 3.60 -6.43 9.23
CA LEU A 33 4.54 -5.37 9.63
C LEU A 33 5.91 -5.98 9.96
N GLY A 34 6.96 -5.40 9.39
CA GLY A 34 8.34 -5.86 9.53
C GLY A 34 8.73 -7.04 8.63
N GLU A 35 7.82 -7.56 7.80
CA GLU A 35 8.15 -8.59 6.82
C GLU A 35 9.05 -8.02 5.72
N TYR A 36 10.17 -8.69 5.44
CA TYR A 36 10.98 -8.42 4.26
C TYR A 36 10.34 -9.07 3.04
N VAL A 37 10.16 -8.28 1.99
CA VAL A 37 9.57 -8.75 0.73
C VAL A 37 10.59 -8.60 -0.41
N LEU A 38 10.60 -9.56 -1.32
CA LEU A 38 11.41 -9.50 -2.55
C LEU A 38 10.55 -8.96 -3.70
N GLN A 39 11.20 -8.43 -4.73
CA GLN A 39 10.54 -8.02 -5.96
C GLN A 39 9.70 -9.20 -6.53
N GLY A 40 8.46 -8.90 -6.94
CA GLY A 40 7.52 -9.90 -7.45
C GLY A 40 6.69 -10.62 -6.37
N LYS A 41 6.98 -10.39 -5.08
CA LYS A 41 6.11 -10.87 -4.00
C LYS A 41 4.76 -10.14 -4.05
N GLU A 42 3.69 -10.91 -4.03
CA GLU A 42 2.34 -10.38 -3.88
C GLU A 42 2.12 -9.86 -2.46
N ILE A 43 1.60 -8.64 -2.35
CA ILE A 43 1.42 -7.91 -1.06
C ILE A 43 -0.05 -7.67 -0.71
N GLY A 44 -0.95 -7.78 -1.69
CA GLY A 44 -2.38 -7.70 -1.51
C GLY A 44 -3.15 -7.45 -2.80
N TYR A 45 -4.48 -7.41 -2.70
CA TYR A 45 -5.38 -7.22 -3.84
C TYR A 45 -5.90 -5.78 -3.93
N VAL A 46 -5.97 -5.25 -5.16
CA VAL A 46 -6.60 -3.96 -5.49
C VAL A 46 -8.07 -3.96 -5.05
N GLY A 47 -8.53 -2.82 -4.55
CA GLY A 47 -9.92 -2.59 -4.20
C GLY A 47 -10.29 -1.12 -4.34
N SER A 48 -11.24 -0.66 -3.53
CA SER A 48 -11.70 0.73 -3.49
C SER A 48 -11.88 1.20 -2.05
N SER A 49 -10.95 0.81 -1.15
CA SER A 49 -11.02 1.23 0.27
C SER A 49 -10.60 2.69 0.45
N GLY A 50 -11.16 3.35 1.46
CA GLY A 50 -10.89 4.77 1.74
C GLY A 50 -11.54 5.72 0.74
N SER A 51 -10.89 6.86 0.48
CA SER A 51 -11.40 7.86 -0.46
C SER A 51 -11.09 7.46 -1.90
N SER A 52 -11.90 6.58 -2.47
CA SER A 52 -11.82 6.14 -3.87
C SER A 52 -13.20 6.16 -4.54
N THR A 53 -13.23 6.44 -5.85
CA THR A 53 -14.48 6.42 -6.65
C THR A 53 -14.74 5.09 -7.35
N ASP A 54 -13.69 4.31 -7.65
CA ASP A 54 -13.77 2.98 -8.27
C ASP A 54 -12.52 2.16 -7.93
N ALA A 55 -12.50 0.85 -8.22
CA ALA A 55 -11.37 -0.02 -7.93
C ALA A 55 -10.13 0.37 -8.75
N HIS A 56 -9.10 0.85 -8.06
CA HIS A 56 -7.81 1.19 -8.67
C HIS A 56 -6.70 1.15 -7.62
N LEU A 57 -5.45 1.13 -8.09
CA LEU A 57 -4.28 1.28 -7.22
C LEU A 57 -3.85 2.74 -7.22
N HIS A 58 -3.76 3.37 -6.05
CA HIS A 58 -3.01 4.60 -5.88
C HIS A 58 -1.62 4.24 -5.36
N PHE A 59 -0.60 4.54 -6.16
CA PHE A 59 0.81 4.28 -5.86
C PHE A 59 1.51 5.61 -5.60
N GLU A 60 2.11 5.76 -4.43
CA GLU A 60 2.78 6.99 -4.02
C GLU A 60 4.23 6.68 -3.61
N PRO A 61 5.22 7.00 -4.47
CA PRO A 61 6.62 6.88 -4.12
C PRO A 61 7.09 8.10 -3.31
N GLY A 62 8.08 7.91 -2.46
CA GLY A 62 8.74 8.99 -1.73
C GLY A 62 10.09 8.60 -1.17
N TYR A 63 10.68 9.53 -0.44
CA TYR A 63 11.93 9.35 0.29
C TYR A 63 11.73 9.78 1.73
N PHE A 64 12.28 9.03 2.69
CA PHE A 64 12.37 9.53 4.06
C PHE A 64 13.41 10.64 4.09
N VAL A 65 12.98 11.86 4.39
CA VAL A 65 13.90 12.94 4.78
C VAL A 65 14.22 12.76 6.26
N ASN A 66 15.51 12.66 6.56
CA ASN A 66 16.01 12.68 7.94
C ASN A 66 15.87 14.06 8.57
#